data_AF-A0A354GJY0-F1
#
_entry.id   AF-A0A354GJY0-F1
#
_cell.length_a   1.000
_cell.length_b   1.000
_cell.length_c   1.000
_cell.angle_alpha   90.00
_cell.angle_beta   90.00
_cell.angle_gamma   90.00
#
_symmetry.space_group_name_H-M   'P 1'
#
loop_
_entity.id
_entity.type
_entity.pdbx_description
1 polymer ?
#
loop_
_entity_poly.entity_id
_entity_poly.type
_entity_poly.pdbx_seq_one_letter_code
_entity_poly.pdbx_strand_id
1 'polypeptide(L)'
;MQIPVLIEPIAGNAYRASGGAPLAVVVEAPTREEALARLNEQLQARFRNGAEIVPLETGPETHPLAKFVGMFKDDPGIKDWKKSMAEYRRKIDRHPELP
;
A
#
# COMPACT_ATOMS: atom_id res chain seq x y z
N MET A 1 2.35 -12.36 3.45
CA MET A 1 1.31 -11.34 3.70
C MET A 1 1.80 -10.41 4.79
N GLN A 2 1.63 -9.09 4.64
CA GLN A 2 1.94 -8.09 5.67
C GLN A 2 0.64 -7.35 6.01
N ILE A 3 0.30 -7.28 7.29
CA ILE A 3 -0.90 -6.62 7.80
C ILE A 3 -0.46 -5.48 8.72
N PRO A 4 -1.00 -4.26 8.58
CA PRO A 4 -0.70 -3.17 9.50
C PRO A 4 -1.27 -3.50 10.89
N VAL A 5 -0.44 -3.28 11.91
CA VAL A 5 -0.80 -3.46 13.33
C VAL A 5 -0.37 -2.21 14.11
N LEU A 6 -1.18 -1.80 15.07
CA LEU A 6 -0.86 -0.72 15.99
C LEU A 6 -0.16 -1.28 17.22
N ILE A 7 0.97 -0.69 17.61
CA ILE A 7 1.71 -1.04 18.82
C ILE A 7 1.72 0.16 19.77
N GLU A 8 1.35 -0.06 21.02
CA GLU A 8 1.26 0.98 22.06
C GLU A 8 1.94 0.52 23.35
N PRO A 9 2.74 1.37 24.03
CA PRO A 9 3.13 1.10 25.41
C PRO A 9 1.93 1.24 26.35
N ILE A 10 1.87 0.39 27.37
CA ILE A 10 0.82 0.41 28.40
C ILE A 10 1.43 0.44 29.81
N ALA A 11 0.59 0.62 30.83
CA ALA A 11 1.02 0.62 32.23
C ALA A 11 1.78 -0.66 32.60
N GLY A 12 2.74 -0.54 33.54
CA GLY A 12 3.55 -1.67 33.99
C GLY A 12 4.72 -2.04 33.07
N ASN A 13 5.20 -1.10 32.25
CA ASN A 13 6.34 -1.30 31.34
C ASN A 13 6.10 -2.45 30.34
N ALA A 14 4.89 -2.51 29.79
CA ALA A 14 4.44 -3.52 28.84
C ALA A 14 3.95 -2.87 27.54
N TYR A 15 3.60 -3.71 26.56
CA TYR A 15 3.16 -3.32 25.23
C TYR A 15 1.86 -4.01 24.85
N ARG A 16 1.01 -3.29 24.11
CA ARG A 16 -0.19 -3.79 23.46
C ARG A 16 0.02 -3.76 21.95
N ALA A 17 -0.32 -4.86 21.27
CA ALA A 17 -0.40 -4.96 19.82
C ALA A 17 -1.86 -5.16 19.42
N SER A 18 -2.35 -4.39 18.46
CA SER A 18 -3.73 -4.48 17.97
C SER A 18 -3.83 -4.47 16.44
N GLY A 19 -4.76 -5.26 15.90
CA GLY A 19 -5.14 -5.24 14.49
C GLY A 19 -6.51 -4.58 14.29
N GLY A 20 -6.70 -3.93 13.14
CA GLY A 20 -8.00 -3.37 12.74
C GLY A 20 -9.00 -4.45 12.29
N ALA A 21 -10.26 -4.06 12.10
CA ALA A 21 -11.23 -4.90 11.40
C ALA A 21 -10.72 -5.22 9.98
N PRO A 22 -10.93 -6.44 9.45
CA PRO A 22 -11.77 -7.52 10.00
C PRO A 22 -11.05 -8.46 10.99
N LEU A 23 -9.80 -8.19 11.35
CA LEU A 23 -9.01 -9.11 12.18
C LEU A 23 -9.19 -8.88 13.68
N ALA A 24 -9.36 -7.63 14.10
CA ALA A 24 -9.69 -7.21 15.48
C ALA A 24 -9.11 -8.14 16.56
N VAL A 25 -7.77 -8.27 16.56
CA VAL A 25 -7.02 -9.04 17.57
C VAL A 25 -6.23 -8.04 18.40
N VAL A 26 -6.23 -8.23 19.72
CA VAL A 26 -5.46 -7.42 20.66
C VAL A 26 -4.69 -8.36 21.59
N VAL A 27 -3.40 -8.09 21.78
CA VAL A 27 -2.54 -8.86 22.69
C VAL A 27 -1.66 -7.91 23.49
N GLU A 28 -1.42 -8.25 24.75
CA GLU A 28 -0.47 -7.55 25.61
C GLU A 28 0.69 -8.46 26.00
N ALA A 29 1.90 -7.90 26.06
CA ALA A 29 3.10 -8.60 26.49
C ALA A 29 4.15 -7.65 27.09
N PRO A 30 5.06 -8.14 27.95
CA PRO A 30 6.14 -7.34 28.54
C PRO A 30 7.07 -6.66 27.52
N THR A 31 7.25 -7.24 26.33
CA THR A 31 8.08 -6.64 25.27
C THR A 31 7.31 -6.47 23.98
N ARG A 32 7.79 -5.56 23.15
CA ARG A 32 7.28 -5.32 21.80
C ARG A 32 7.34 -6.59 20.95
N GLU A 33 8.47 -7.29 20.98
CA GLU A 33 8.73 -8.49 20.18
C GLU A 33 7.80 -9.63 20.60
N GLU A 34 7.56 -9.77 21.90
CA GLU A 34 6.63 -10.77 22.43
C GLU A 34 5.18 -10.45 22.09
N ALA A 35 4.77 -9.17 22.14
CA ALA A 35 3.43 -8.75 21.74
C ALA A 35 3.17 -9.08 20.27
N LEU A 36 4.16 -8.83 19.40
CA LEU A 36 4.10 -9.18 17.97
C LEU A 36 4.07 -10.70 17.75
N ALA A 37 4.90 -11.46 18.46
CA ALA A 37 4.96 -12.92 18.32
C ALA A 37 3.62 -13.56 18.71
N ARG A 38 3.04 -13.16 19.84
CA ARG A 38 1.74 -13.66 20.30
C ARG A 38 0.59 -13.23 19.38
N LEU A 39 0.62 -11.98 18.88
CA LEU A 39 -0.37 -11.51 17.89
C LEU A 39 -0.32 -12.37 16.61
N ASN A 40 0.89 -12.63 16.10
CA ASN A 40 1.08 -13.48 14.93
C ASN A 40 0.61 -14.91 15.19
N GLU A 41 0.90 -15.48 16.36
CA GLU A 41 0.42 -16.82 16.74
C GLU A 41 -1.11 -16.92 16.70
N GLN A 42 -1.83 -15.94 17.26
CA GLN A 42 -3.29 -15.90 17.24
C GLN A 42 -3.85 -15.79 15.81
N LEU A 43 -3.24 -14.96 14.95
CA LEU A 43 -3.65 -14.85 13.55
C LEU A 43 -3.40 -16.16 12.80
N GLN A 44 -2.23 -16.78 12.97
CA GLN A 44 -1.90 -18.06 12.36
C GLN A 44 -2.83 -19.19 12.83
N ALA A 45 -3.24 -19.19 14.10
CA ALA A 45 -4.23 -20.14 14.59
C ALA A 45 -5.58 -19.99 13.87
N ARG A 46 -6.05 -18.75 13.65
CA ARG A 46 -7.28 -18.50 12.88
C ARG A 46 -7.14 -18.96 11.43
N PHE A 47 -6.01 -18.67 10.78
CA PHE A 47 -5.76 -19.09 9.40
C PHE A 47 -5.68 -20.62 9.26
N ARG A 48 -5.02 -21.32 10.20
CA ARG A 48 -5.03 -22.80 10.24
C ARG A 48 -6.43 -23.38 10.41
N ASN A 49 -7.31 -22.66 11.09
CA ASN A 49 -8.72 -23.04 11.27
C ASN A 49 -9.61 -22.63 10.08
N GLY A 50 -9.02 -22.19 8.96
CA GLY A 50 -9.74 -21.90 7.72
C GLY A 50 -10.20 -20.45 7.55
N ALA A 51 -9.82 -19.53 8.45
CA ALA A 51 -10.06 -18.11 8.21
C ALA A 51 -9.20 -17.62 7.04
N GLU A 52 -9.77 -16.79 6.17
CA GLU A 52 -9.09 -16.15 5.06
C GLU A 52 -9.44 -14.67 5.00
N ILE A 53 -8.49 -13.84 4.58
CA ILE A 53 -8.75 -12.42 4.24
C ILE A 53 -8.95 -12.35 2.74
N VAL A 54 -10.19 -12.14 2.31
CA VAL A 54 -10.55 -11.99 0.91
C VAL A 54 -10.96 -10.54 0.62
N PRO A 55 -10.43 -9.90 -0.44
CA PRO A 55 -10.97 -8.62 -0.89
C PRO A 55 -12.38 -8.85 -1.43
N LEU A 56 -13.33 -8.01 -1.00
CA LEU A 56 -14.67 -7.96 -1.56
C LEU A 56 -14.79 -6.70 -2.42
N GLU A 57 -14.83 -6.88 -3.73
CA GLU A 57 -15.04 -5.78 -4.68
C GLU A 57 -16.48 -5.26 -4.57
N THR A 58 -16.65 -4.04 -4.07
CA THR A 58 -17.97 -3.40 -3.93
C THR A 58 -18.25 -2.45 -5.09
N GLY A 59 -18.86 -2.97 -6.16
CA GLY A 59 -19.30 -2.18 -7.32
C GLY A 59 -18.15 -1.65 -8.19
N PRO A 60 -18.46 -1.02 -9.34
CA PRO A 60 -17.44 -0.41 -10.17
C PRO A 60 -16.97 0.87 -9.48
N GLU A 61 -15.95 0.75 -8.63
CA GLU A 61 -15.16 1.90 -8.23
C GLU A 61 -14.50 2.43 -9.50
N THR A 62 -15.07 3.50 -10.06
CA THR A 62 -14.48 4.13 -11.24
C THR A 62 -13.14 4.67 -10.80
N HIS A 63 -12.05 3.99 -11.21
CA HIS A 63 -10.69 4.34 -10.81
C HIS A 63 -10.52 5.87 -10.92
N PRO A 64 -9.94 6.57 -9.93
CA PRO A 64 -9.89 8.04 -9.95
C PRO A 64 -9.28 8.65 -11.23
N LEU A 65 -8.44 7.86 -11.92
CA LEU A 65 -7.83 8.22 -13.20
C LEU A 65 -8.59 7.76 -14.45
N ALA A 66 -9.71 7.03 -14.30
CA ALA A 66 -10.51 6.54 -15.43
C ALA A 66 -10.97 7.68 -16.34
N LYS A 67 -11.28 8.86 -15.78
CA LYS A 67 -11.64 10.07 -16.53
C LYS A 67 -10.53 10.61 -17.45
N PHE A 68 -9.28 10.20 -17.23
CA PHE A 68 -8.13 10.63 -18.02
C PHE A 68 -7.74 9.61 -19.10
N VAL A 69 -8.38 8.45 -19.13
CA VAL A 69 -8.12 7.43 -20.15
C VAL A 69 -8.44 8.01 -21.52
N GLY A 70 -7.43 8.06 -22.40
CA GLY A 70 -7.59 8.61 -23.75
C GLY A 70 -7.72 10.14 -23.81
N MET A 71 -7.46 10.88 -22.73
CA MET A 71 -7.62 12.34 -22.66
C MET A 71 -6.93 13.10 -23.81
N PHE A 72 -5.83 12.58 -24.34
CA PHE A 72 -5.08 13.20 -25.44
C PHE A 72 -5.18 12.45 -26.78
N LYS A 73 -6.13 11.52 -26.94
CA LYS A 73 -6.25 10.70 -28.16
C LYS A 73 -6.45 11.57 -29.41
N ASP A 74 -7.32 12.57 -29.30
CA ASP A 74 -7.71 13.46 -30.40
C ASP A 74 -7.14 14.88 -30.23
N ASP A 75 -6.19 15.07 -29.32
CA ASP A 75 -5.54 16.36 -29.12
C ASP A 75 -4.65 16.69 -30.35
N PRO A 76 -4.87 17.83 -31.02
CA PRO A 76 -4.16 18.18 -32.25
C PRO A 76 -2.67 18.49 -32.01
N GLY A 77 -2.30 18.92 -30.80
CA GLY A 77 -0.94 19.28 -30.42
C GLY A 77 -0.12 18.13 -29.84
N ILE A 78 -0.74 16.99 -29.50
CA ILE A 78 -0.03 15.88 -28.82
C ILE A 78 1.14 15.32 -29.63
N LYS A 79 1.06 15.34 -30.96
CA LYS A 79 2.13 14.87 -31.84
C LYS A 79 3.35 15.79 -31.77
N ASP A 80 3.14 17.09 -31.87
CA ASP A 80 4.21 18.08 -31.81
C ASP A 80 4.83 18.12 -30.42
N TRP A 81 4.01 18.05 -29.37
CA TRP A 81 4.49 17.92 -27.99
C TRP A 81 5.37 16.69 -27.79
N LYS A 82 4.94 15.50 -28.28
CA LYS A 82 5.77 14.27 -28.22
C LYS A 82 7.09 14.43 -28.95
N LYS A 83 7.09 15.11 -30.10
CA LYS A 83 8.32 15.39 -30.87
C LYS A 83 9.28 16.27 -30.06
N SER A 84 8.80 17.38 -29.50
CA SER A 84 9.62 18.27 -28.67
C SER A 84 10.17 17.57 -27.43
N MET A 85 9.36 16.75 -26.75
CA MET A 85 9.81 15.95 -25.60
C MET A 85 10.91 14.96 -25.98
N ALA A 86 10.79 14.28 -27.13
CA ALA A 86 11.80 13.34 -27.62
C ALA A 86 13.11 14.04 -28.00
N GLU A 87 13.05 15.22 -28.62
CA GLU A 87 14.23 16.03 -28.94
C GLU A 87 14.95 16.48 -27.67
N TYR A 88 14.20 16.97 -26.68
CA TYR A 88 14.75 17.34 -25.38
C TYR A 88 15.37 16.14 -24.67
N ARG A 89 14.69 14.99 -24.66
CA ARG A 89 15.23 13.78 -24.03
C ARG A 89 16.55 13.35 -24.64
N ARG A 90 16.68 13.36 -25.96
CA ARG A 90 17.95 13.06 -26.66
C ARG A 90 19.06 14.06 -26.33
N LYS A 91 18.72 15.33 -26.08
CA LYS A 91 19.69 16.35 -25.67
C LYS A 91 20.24 16.03 -24.28
N ILE A 92 19.37 15.71 -23.34
CA ILE A 92 19.76 15.34 -21.97
C ILE A 92 20.50 14.00 -21.94
N ASP A 93 20.06 12.99 -22.69
CA ASP A 93 20.76 11.70 -22.75
C ASP A 93 22.18 11.82 -23.33
N ARG A 94 22.44 12.80 -24.21
CA ARG A 94 23.79 13.12 -24.72
C ARG A 94 24.63 13.95 -23.76
N HIS A 95 23.99 14.66 -22.83
CA HIS A 95 24.60 15.57 -21.88
C HIS A 95 23.98 15.40 -20.49
N PRO A 96 24.17 14.22 -19.84
CA PRO A 96 23.54 13.89 -18.57
C PRO A 96 23.94 14.82 -17.41
N GLU A 97 24.99 15.61 -17.60
CA GLU A 97 25.48 16.66 -16.71
C GLU A 97 24.70 17.99 -16.81
N LEU A 98 23.87 18.19 -17.83
CA LEU A 98 22.97 19.34 -17.92
C LEU A 98 21.66 19.03 -17.18
N PRO A 99 21.09 19.99 -16.42
CA PRO A 99 19.85 19.79 -15.68
C PRO A 99 18.63 19.47 -16.57
#